data_AF-A0A9E5QWT2-F1
#
_entry.id   AF-A0A9E5QWT2-F1
#
_cell.length_a   1.000
_cell.length_b   1.000
_cell.length_c   1.000
_cell.angle_alpha   90.00
_cell.angle_beta   90.00
_cell.angle_gamma   90.00
#
_symmetry.space_group_name_H-M   'P 1'
#
loop_
_entity.id
_entity.type
_entity.pdbx_description
1 polymer ?
#
loop_
_entity_poly.entity_id
_entity_poly.type
_entity_poly.pdbx_seq_one_letter_code
_entity_poly.pdbx_strand_id
1 'polypeptide(L)'
;MPGTWGRGVYNPITVLGITGTAALKAGQYLDAYRFVDTYQGWLNYPYFHQVRPVTVFRDGDRDNTLEWDNPVQSGLFGINIHRMSNNGIDSQVLNYVWATWSMGCQGAPEPTFAQLLPLARACARFHGDLFDYTLLYEADLKG
;
A
#
# COMPACT_ATOMS: atom_id res chain seq x y z
N MET A 1 -10.60 -2.88 0.72
CA MET A 1 -9.43 -2.15 0.21
C MET A 1 -8.37 -2.07 1.28
N PRO A 2 -7.09 -2.06 0.89
CA PRO A 2 -6.04 -1.57 1.76
C PRO A 2 -6.39 -0.15 2.22
N GLY A 3 -6.58 0.00 3.54
CA GLY A 3 -6.99 1.22 4.23
C GLY A 3 -8.37 1.13 4.87
N THR A 4 -9.25 0.24 4.39
CA THR A 4 -10.68 0.21 4.78
C THR A 4 -11.22 -1.17 5.20
N TRP A 5 -10.44 -2.24 5.06
CA TRP A 5 -10.88 -3.57 5.52
C TRP A 5 -10.37 -3.89 6.93
N GLY A 6 -11.31 -4.01 7.87
CA GLY A 6 -11.07 -4.31 9.29
C GLY A 6 -11.37 -3.11 10.22
N ARG A 7 -11.64 -3.37 11.50
CA ARG A 7 -11.78 -2.35 12.57
C ARG A 7 -10.45 -1.61 12.75
N GLY A 8 -10.12 -0.68 11.87
CA GLY A 8 -8.71 -0.35 11.61
C GLY A 8 -8.43 1.06 11.11
N VAL A 9 -9.27 2.05 11.39
CA VAL A 9 -8.90 3.48 11.31
C VAL A 9 -8.18 3.84 12.61
N TYR A 10 -7.03 3.22 12.86
CA TYR A 10 -6.18 3.59 13.98
C TYR A 10 -5.11 4.54 13.47
N ASN A 11 -5.21 5.79 13.91
CA ASN A 11 -4.21 6.85 13.77
C ASN A 11 -4.28 7.68 12.46
N PRO A 12 -5.23 8.63 12.32
CA PRO A 12 -5.21 9.57 11.21
C PRO A 12 -3.97 10.47 11.30
N ILE A 13 -3.02 10.25 10.40
CA ILE A 13 -1.88 11.15 10.25
C ILE A 13 -2.35 12.34 9.41
N THR A 14 -2.27 13.54 10.00
CA THR A 14 -2.43 14.76 9.22
C THR A 14 -1.18 14.92 8.36
N VAL A 15 -1.31 14.74 7.05
CA VAL A 15 -0.20 14.95 6.11
C VAL A 15 -0.59 16.13 5.22
N LEU A 16 0.29 17.14 5.15
CA LEU A 16 0.05 18.38 4.39
C LEU A 16 -1.27 19.09 4.78
N GLY A 17 -1.64 19.05 6.07
CA GLY A 17 -2.82 19.76 6.59
C GLY A 17 -4.14 19.03 6.44
N ILE A 18 -4.17 17.80 5.91
CA ILE A 18 -5.41 17.03 5.76
C ILE A 18 -5.39 15.80 6.67
N THR A 19 -6.38 15.74 7.56
CA THR A 19 -6.54 14.70 8.59
C THR A 19 -7.31 13.51 8.02
N GLY A 20 -6.78 12.30 8.20
CA GLY A 20 -7.49 11.08 7.84
C GLY A 20 -6.56 9.94 7.41
N THR A 21 -7.10 8.72 7.43
CA THR A 21 -6.39 7.55 6.89
C THR A 21 -6.38 7.63 5.37
N ALA A 22 -5.22 7.37 4.76
CA ALA A 22 -5.11 7.37 3.31
C ALA A 22 -5.70 6.08 2.72
N ALA A 23 -6.39 6.21 1.59
CA ALA A 23 -6.75 5.09 0.74
C ALA A 23 -6.25 5.40 -0.68
N LEU A 24 -5.43 4.51 -1.24
CA LEU A 24 -4.89 4.70 -2.58
C LEU A 24 -6.03 4.67 -3.62
N LYS A 25 -6.07 5.67 -4.50
CA LYS A 25 -7.06 5.73 -5.58
C LYS A 25 -6.69 4.75 -6.68
N ALA A 26 -7.67 4.08 -7.28
CA ALA A 26 -7.44 3.24 -8.46
C ALA A 26 -6.86 4.05 -9.64
N GLY A 27 -5.97 3.41 -10.39
CA GLY A 27 -5.22 4.02 -11.49
C GLY A 27 -3.85 3.38 -11.68
N GLN A 28 -3.13 3.86 -12.70
CA GLN A 28 -1.76 3.46 -13.01
C GLN A 28 -0.77 4.50 -12.50
N TYR A 29 0.22 4.04 -11.76
CA TYR A 29 1.27 4.86 -11.14
C TYR A 29 2.63 4.46 -11.73
N LEU A 30 3.05 5.19 -12.76
CA LEU A 30 4.25 4.89 -13.53
C LEU A 30 5.53 5.20 -12.74
N ASP A 31 6.44 4.23 -12.71
CA ASP A 31 7.71 4.23 -11.98
C ASP A 31 7.57 4.73 -10.52
N ALA A 32 6.39 4.57 -9.91
CA ALA A 32 6.10 5.21 -8.64
C ALA A 32 6.75 4.50 -7.46
N TYR A 33 7.26 3.30 -7.68
CA TYR A 33 7.73 2.40 -6.66
C TYR A 33 9.13 1.90 -6.96
N ARG A 34 10.03 2.01 -5.97
CA ARG A 34 11.37 1.41 -6.03
C ARG A 34 11.39 0.11 -5.24
N PHE A 35 11.84 -0.97 -5.85
CA PHE A 35 12.08 -2.22 -5.13
C PHE A 35 13.30 -2.09 -4.20
N VAL A 36 13.08 -2.37 -2.92
CA VAL A 36 14.10 -2.33 -1.87
C VAL A 36 14.28 -3.75 -1.34
N ASP A 37 15.37 -4.40 -1.74
CA ASP A 37 15.69 -5.78 -1.35
C ASP A 37 16.65 -5.80 -0.15
N THR A 38 16.12 -5.49 1.04
CA THR A 38 16.89 -5.50 2.28
C THR A 38 16.14 -6.13 3.44
N TYR A 39 16.88 -6.79 4.31
CA TYR A 39 16.43 -7.30 5.60
C TYR A 39 17.02 -6.44 6.72
N GLN A 40 16.93 -5.13 6.56
CA GLN A 40 17.37 -4.13 7.53
C GLN A 40 16.34 -2.99 7.58
N GLY A 41 16.32 -2.23 8.67
CA GLY A 41 15.41 -1.09 8.83
C GLY A 41 13.99 -1.48 9.27
N TRP A 42 13.02 -0.63 8.94
CA TRP A 42 11.69 -0.64 9.57
C TRP A 42 10.90 -1.94 9.38
N LEU A 43 10.97 -2.56 8.20
CA LEU A 43 10.19 -3.76 7.88
C LEU A 43 10.99 -5.06 8.08
N ASN A 44 12.32 -4.97 8.09
CA ASN A 44 13.23 -6.12 8.09
C ASN A 44 12.82 -7.19 7.04
N TYR A 45 12.40 -6.73 5.85
CA TYR A 45 11.88 -7.57 4.78
C TYR A 45 11.82 -6.75 3.47
N PRO A 46 12.02 -7.36 2.28
CA PRO A 46 11.93 -6.67 1.00
C PRO A 46 10.56 -6.03 0.73
N TYR A 47 10.54 -4.86 0.10
CA TYR A 47 9.31 -4.11 -0.16
C TYR A 47 9.47 -3.15 -1.34
N PHE A 48 8.39 -2.48 -1.72
CA PHE A 48 8.42 -1.42 -2.71
C PHE A 48 8.19 -0.06 -2.04
N HIS A 49 9.19 0.81 -2.12
CA HIS A 49 9.17 2.14 -1.54
C HIS A 49 8.56 3.16 -2.51
N GLN A 50 7.64 4.00 -2.02
CA GLN A 50 7.10 5.09 -2.83
C GLN A 50 8.20 6.12 -3.16
N VAL A 51 8.44 6.38 -4.44
CA VAL A 51 9.43 7.36 -4.93
C VAL A 51 8.84 8.44 -5.84
N ARG A 52 7.62 8.27 -6.35
CA ARG A 52 6.87 9.32 -7.08
C ARG A 52 5.49 9.55 -6.47
N PRO A 53 4.85 10.69 -6.75
CA PRO A 53 3.53 10.99 -6.23
C PRO A 53 2.49 9.93 -6.60
N VAL A 54 1.65 9.55 -5.63
CA VAL A 54 0.44 8.74 -5.84
C VAL A 54 -0.78 9.53 -5.39
N THR A 55 -1.96 9.11 -5.84
CA THR A 55 -3.22 9.81 -5.54
C THR A 55 -4.01 9.05 -4.50
N VAL A 56 -4.47 9.74 -3.46
CA VAL A 56 -5.19 9.13 -2.34
C VAL A 56 -6.50 9.86 -2.08
N PHE A 57 -7.46 9.10 -1.59
CA PHE A 57 -8.57 9.61 -0.80
C PHE A 57 -8.14 9.70 0.67
N ARG A 58 -8.88 10.49 1.46
CA ARG A 58 -8.73 10.57 2.91
C ARG A 58 -10.07 10.27 3.56
N ASP A 59 -10.09 9.27 4.43
CA ASP A 59 -11.18 9.05 5.38
C ASP A 59 -10.85 9.87 6.64
N GLY A 60 -11.55 11.01 6.80
CA GLY A 60 -11.35 11.97 7.88
C GLY A 60 -12.34 11.82 9.04
N ASP A 61 -13.48 11.18 8.82
CA ASP A 61 -14.58 11.07 9.80
C ASP A 61 -14.59 9.73 10.57
N ARG A 62 -13.75 8.77 10.13
CA ARG A 62 -13.50 7.48 10.79
C ARG A 62 -14.73 6.58 10.84
N ASP A 63 -15.65 6.75 9.91
CA ASP A 63 -16.84 5.91 9.82
C ASP A 63 -16.55 4.52 9.20
N ASN A 64 -15.31 4.32 8.68
CA ASN A 64 -14.81 3.16 7.93
C ASN A 64 -15.44 2.99 6.54
N THR A 65 -16.17 3.99 6.09
CA THR A 65 -16.58 4.18 4.70
C THR A 65 -15.50 5.02 4.02
N LEU A 66 -15.35 4.82 2.71
CA LEU A 66 -14.57 5.74 1.90
C LEU A 66 -15.53 6.46 0.98
N GLU A 67 -15.65 7.76 1.13
CA GLU A 67 -16.43 8.59 0.22
C GLU A 67 -15.61 8.81 -1.05
N TRP A 68 -16.02 8.19 -2.14
CA TRP A 68 -15.31 8.21 -3.43
C TRP A 68 -15.40 9.55 -4.15
N ASP A 69 -16.28 10.43 -3.68
CA ASP A 69 -16.44 11.82 -4.05
C ASP A 69 -15.60 12.78 -3.20
N ASN A 70 -14.88 12.28 -2.18
CA ASN A 70 -13.97 13.11 -1.40
C ASN A 70 -12.86 13.72 -2.27
N PRO A 71 -12.40 14.94 -1.92
CA PRO A 71 -11.23 15.54 -2.53
C PRO A 71 -10.02 14.61 -2.46
N VAL A 72 -9.37 14.43 -3.62
CA VAL A 72 -8.17 13.61 -3.73
C VAL A 72 -6.91 14.45 -3.49
N GLN A 73 -5.84 13.79 -3.05
CA GLN A 73 -4.52 14.40 -2.92
C GLN A 73 -3.50 13.60 -3.68
N SER A 74 -2.59 14.28 -4.35
CA SER A 74 -1.42 13.67 -4.99
C SER A 74 -0.14 14.12 -4.30
N GLY A 75 0.73 13.17 -3.96
CA GLY A 75 1.96 13.49 -3.24
C GLY A 75 2.73 12.26 -2.78
N LEU A 76 3.83 12.52 -2.08
CA LEU A 76 4.62 11.49 -1.38
C LEU A 76 4.06 11.34 0.03
N PHE A 77 3.46 10.18 0.31
CA PHE A 77 2.76 9.90 1.57
C PHE A 77 3.39 8.74 2.35
N GLY A 78 4.42 8.09 1.79
CA GLY A 78 5.00 6.88 2.36
C GLY A 78 4.12 5.65 2.16
N ILE A 79 3.26 5.66 1.14
CA ILE A 79 2.38 4.55 0.80
C ILE A 79 3.18 3.51 0.05
N ASN A 80 3.73 2.55 0.79
CA ASN A 80 4.60 1.49 0.28
C ASN A 80 3.79 0.24 -0.11
N ILE A 81 4.42 -0.69 -0.84
CA ILE A 81 3.87 -2.02 -1.10
C ILE A 81 4.70 -3.05 -0.33
N HIS A 82 4.10 -3.76 0.63
CA HIS A 82 4.84 -4.65 1.53
C HIS A 82 4.01 -5.84 2.03
N ARG A 83 4.66 -6.79 2.72
CA ARG A 83 3.95 -7.88 3.42
C ARG A 83 3.00 -7.31 4.49
N MET A 84 1.78 -7.83 4.56
CA MET A 84 0.72 -7.39 5.49
C MET A 84 0.46 -8.38 6.62
N SER A 85 1.50 -9.10 7.03
CA SER A 85 1.49 -10.04 8.15
C SER A 85 2.92 -10.33 8.57
N ASN A 86 3.09 -10.99 9.72
CA ASN A 86 4.40 -11.52 10.14
C ASN A 86 4.91 -12.62 9.19
N ASN A 87 6.21 -12.86 9.19
CA ASN A 87 6.84 -13.88 8.33
C ASN A 87 6.21 -15.26 8.56
N GLY A 88 5.84 -15.94 7.47
CA GLY A 88 5.19 -17.25 7.50
C GLY A 88 3.72 -17.24 7.92
N ILE A 89 3.12 -16.07 8.16
CA ILE A 89 1.73 -15.97 8.61
C ILE A 89 0.84 -15.58 7.43
N ASP A 90 -0.06 -16.49 7.04
CA ASP A 90 -1.16 -16.18 6.12
C ASP A 90 -2.36 -15.64 6.92
N SER A 91 -2.50 -14.32 6.98
CA SER A 91 -3.51 -13.63 7.79
C SER A 91 -4.29 -12.65 6.93
N GLN A 92 -5.62 -12.73 6.97
CA GLN A 92 -6.49 -11.72 6.37
C GLN A 92 -6.72 -10.49 7.27
N VAL A 93 -6.15 -10.50 8.48
CA VAL A 93 -6.24 -9.37 9.42
C VAL A 93 -5.19 -8.32 9.05
N LEU A 94 -5.64 -7.26 8.37
CA LEU A 94 -4.77 -6.18 7.87
C LEU A 94 -4.52 -5.07 8.89
N ASN A 95 -5.46 -4.81 9.80
CA ASN A 95 -5.34 -3.76 10.81
C ASN A 95 -5.83 -4.25 12.17
N TYR A 96 -4.98 -4.12 13.19
CA TYR A 96 -5.29 -4.30 14.61
C TYR A 96 -4.75 -3.10 15.39
N VAL A 97 -5.19 -2.91 16.64
CA VAL A 97 -4.75 -1.81 17.53
C VAL A 97 -3.22 -1.70 17.62
N TRP A 98 -2.52 -2.83 17.48
CA TRP A 98 -1.06 -2.94 17.61
C TRP A 98 -0.35 -3.24 16.28
N ALA A 99 -1.08 -3.35 15.17
CA ALA A 99 -0.54 -3.72 13.86
C ALA A 99 -1.39 -3.12 12.74
N THR A 100 -1.02 -1.92 12.29
CA THR A 100 -1.70 -1.21 11.20
C THR A 100 -0.92 -1.40 9.90
N TRP A 101 -1.09 -2.57 9.25
CA TRP A 101 -0.35 -2.88 8.02
C TRP A 101 -0.82 -2.08 6.82
N SER A 102 -2.04 -1.58 6.86
CA SER A 102 -2.63 -0.96 5.69
C SER A 102 -2.46 0.54 5.66
N MET A 103 -3.21 1.36 6.43
CA MET A 103 -3.09 2.84 6.44
C MET A 103 -2.79 3.49 5.05
N GLY A 104 -3.29 2.92 3.95
CA GLY A 104 -3.01 3.30 2.56
C GLY A 104 -1.96 2.47 1.81
N CYS A 105 -0.99 1.86 2.49
CA CYS A 105 -0.06 0.86 1.92
C CYS A 105 -0.81 -0.30 1.28
N GLN A 106 -0.19 -0.89 0.26
CA GLN A 106 -0.71 -2.01 -0.52
C GLN A 106 0.09 -3.27 -0.22
N GLY A 107 -0.46 -4.46 -0.52
CA GLY A 107 0.27 -5.69 -0.29
C GLY A 107 -0.61 -6.91 -0.10
N ALA A 108 0.01 -7.97 0.42
CA ALA A 108 -0.61 -9.25 0.70
C ALA A 108 0.05 -9.86 1.96
N PRO A 109 -0.54 -10.88 2.58
CA PRO A 109 0.12 -11.65 3.64
C PRO A 109 1.46 -12.21 3.14
N GLU A 110 2.43 -12.37 4.05
CA GLU A 110 3.81 -12.68 3.70
C GLU A 110 3.97 -13.91 2.78
N PRO A 111 3.29 -15.04 2.99
CA PRO A 111 3.43 -16.20 2.08
C PRO A 111 3.03 -15.89 0.63
N THR A 112 2.04 -15.02 0.42
CA THR A 112 1.61 -14.56 -0.91
C THR A 112 2.54 -13.49 -1.45
N PHE A 113 2.92 -12.53 -0.61
CA PHE A 113 3.83 -11.45 -1.00
C PHE A 113 5.23 -11.97 -1.37
N ALA A 114 5.73 -13.00 -0.68
CA ALA A 114 7.01 -13.66 -0.93
C ALA A 114 7.12 -14.19 -2.36
N GLN A 115 6.01 -14.59 -2.98
CA GLN A 115 5.98 -15.08 -4.36
C GLN A 115 6.32 -13.99 -5.38
N LEU A 116 6.12 -12.72 -5.03
CA LEU A 116 6.48 -11.58 -5.88
C LEU A 116 8.00 -11.31 -5.88
N LEU A 117 8.71 -11.65 -4.80
CA LEU A 117 10.10 -11.22 -4.61
C LEU A 117 11.09 -11.78 -5.65
N PRO A 118 11.04 -13.07 -6.04
CA PRO A 118 11.93 -13.58 -7.09
C PRO A 118 11.70 -12.88 -8.43
N LEU A 119 10.45 -12.56 -8.76
CA LEU A 119 10.08 -11.84 -9.98
C LEU A 119 10.59 -10.40 -9.93
N ALA A 120 10.39 -9.71 -8.79
CA ALA A 120 10.88 -8.36 -8.57
C ALA A 120 12.40 -8.28 -8.68
N ARG A 121 13.13 -9.23 -8.06
CA ARG A 121 14.60 -9.34 -8.17
C ARG A 121 15.08 -9.54 -9.61
N ALA A 122 14.41 -10.43 -10.35
CA ALA A 122 14.73 -10.66 -11.75
C ALA A 122 14.49 -9.39 -12.58
N CYS A 123 13.32 -8.76 -12.44
CA CYS A 123 13.00 -7.52 -13.13
C CYS A 123 14.00 -6.41 -12.80
N ALA A 124 14.31 -6.20 -11.52
CA ALA A 124 15.26 -5.20 -11.05
C ALA A 124 16.66 -5.36 -11.66
N ARG A 125 17.11 -6.62 -11.80
CA ARG A 125 18.40 -6.95 -12.42
C ARG A 125 18.45 -6.59 -13.91
N PHE A 126 17.36 -6.76 -14.66
CA PHE A 126 17.35 -6.59 -16.11
C PHE A 126 16.82 -5.24 -16.59
N HIS A 127 15.93 -4.61 -15.83
CA HIS A 127 15.16 -3.43 -16.24
C HIS A 127 15.33 -2.23 -15.29
N GLY A 128 16.02 -2.41 -14.16
CA GLY A 128 16.15 -1.38 -13.13
C GLY A 128 15.13 -1.53 -12.01
N ASP A 129 15.37 -0.85 -10.89
CA ASP A 129 14.65 -1.05 -9.62
C ASP A 129 13.33 -0.28 -9.51
N LEU A 130 12.90 0.42 -10.57
CA LEU A 130 11.64 1.16 -10.63
C LEU A 130 10.53 0.30 -11.22
N PHE A 131 9.34 0.41 -10.62
CA PHE A 131 8.17 -0.38 -10.95
C PHE A 131 6.95 0.52 -11.10
N ASP A 132 6.17 0.21 -12.14
CA ASP A 132 4.80 0.66 -12.27
C ASP A 132 3.90 -0.10 -11.29
N TYR A 133 2.86 0.57 -10.80
CA TYR A 133 1.82 -0.08 -10.01
C TYR A 133 0.45 0.33 -10.53
N THR A 134 -0.39 -0.66 -10.82
CA THR A 134 -1.77 -0.44 -11.25
C THR A 134 -2.70 -1.00 -10.19
N LEU A 135 -3.52 -0.12 -9.60
CA LEU A 135 -4.63 -0.52 -8.74
C LEU A 135 -5.90 -0.53 -9.58
N LEU A 136 -6.53 -1.70 -9.66
CA LEU A 136 -7.75 -1.96 -10.41
C LEU A 136 -8.92 -2.20 -9.46
N TYR A 137 -10.13 -1.89 -9.92
CA TYR A 137 -11.36 -2.38 -9.33
C TYR A 137 -11.69 -3.77 -9.87
N GLU A 138 -12.46 -4.55 -9.11
CA GLU A 138 -12.95 -5.85 -9.57
C GLU A 138 -13.77 -5.72 -10.87
N ALA A 139 -14.48 -4.60 -11.05
CA ALA A 139 -15.21 -4.29 -12.27
C ALA A 139 -14.31 -4.18 -13.51
N ASP A 140 -13.03 -3.82 -13.35
CA ASP A 140 -12.07 -3.69 -14.45
C ASP A 140 -11.57 -5.05 -14.96
N LEU A 141 -11.83 -6.14 -14.23
CA LEU A 141 -11.40 -7.50 -14.58
C LEU A 141 -12.45 -8.27 -15.42
N LYS A 142 -13.63 -7.68 -15.65
CA LYS A 142 -14.69 -8.31 -16.43
C LYS A 142 -14.46 -8.08 -17.93
N GLY A 143 -14.02 -9.14 -18.62
CA GLY A 143 -14.07 -9.29 -20.08
C GLY A 143 -15.16 -10.26 -20.50
#